data_AF-A0A9Q9P6K4-F1
#
_entry.id   AF-A0A9Q9P6K4-F1
#
_cell.length_a   1.000
_cell.length_b   1.000
_cell.length_c   1.000
_cell.angle_alpha   90.00
_cell.angle_beta   90.00
_cell.angle_gamma   90.00
#
_symmetry.space_group_name_H-M   'P 1'
#
loop_
_entity.id
_entity.type
_entity.pdbx_description
1 polymer ?
#
loop_
_entity_poly.entity_id
_entity_poly.type
_entity_poly.pdbx_seq_one_letter_code
_entity_poly.pdbx_strand_id
1 'polypeptide(L)'
;MAGTGLLAASIAVLMGTVAIFVWRVRDPIWVRDARLTQNASPVSSLLMLVFGALVTALVLALGVFWIATGHTVVGWAMVCLAATALSHVSVGAWIRRRPLP
;
A
#
# COMPACT_ATOMS: atom_id res chain seq x y z
N MET A 1 1.48 -16.41 -21.68
CA MET A 1 0.61 -16.91 -20.59
C MET A 1 1.10 -16.51 -19.19
N ALA A 2 2.40 -16.61 -18.86
CA ALA A 2 2.90 -16.23 -17.52
C ALA A 2 2.67 -14.75 -17.16
N GLY A 3 2.92 -13.81 -18.09
CA GLY A 3 2.74 -12.37 -17.82
C GLY A 3 1.30 -11.96 -17.53
N THR A 4 0.33 -12.50 -18.26
CA THR A 4 -1.10 -12.19 -18.04
C THR A 4 -1.61 -12.73 -16.70
N GLY A 5 -1.12 -13.89 -16.27
CA GLY A 5 -1.40 -14.43 -14.93
C GLY A 5 -0.85 -13.55 -13.81
N LEU A 6 0.38 -13.03 -13.98
CA LEU A 6 0.98 -12.08 -13.03
C LEU A 6 0.11 -10.83 -12.87
N LEU A 7 -0.28 -10.20 -13.99
CA LEU A 7 -1.09 -8.98 -13.95
C LEU A 7 -2.45 -9.22 -13.28
N ALA A 8 -3.13 -10.33 -13.63
CA ALA A 8 -4.41 -10.68 -13.00
C ALA A 8 -4.27 -10.88 -11.48
N ALA A 9 -3.21 -11.56 -11.03
CA ALA A 9 -2.93 -11.73 -9.61
C ALA A 9 -2.64 -10.39 -8.92
N SER A 10 -1.85 -9.50 -9.53
CA SER A 10 -1.58 -8.17 -8.99
C SER A 10 -2.84 -7.32 -8.83
N ILE A 11 -3.76 -7.38 -9.81
CA ILE A 11 -5.06 -6.69 -9.72
C ILE A 11 -5.90 -7.28 -8.59
N ALA A 12 -5.99 -8.61 -8.49
CA ALA A 12 -6.75 -9.27 -7.44
C ALA A 12 -6.22 -8.91 -6.03
N VAL A 13 -4.90 -8.89 -5.85
CA VAL A 13 -4.26 -8.49 -4.60
C VAL A 13 -4.56 -7.02 -4.28
N LEU A 14 -4.47 -6.12 -5.25
CA LEU A 14 -4.82 -4.71 -5.06
C LEU A 14 -6.27 -4.55 -4.60
N MET A 15 -7.21 -5.14 -5.33
CA MET A 15 -8.64 -5.05 -5.03
C MET A 15 -8.97 -5.66 -3.67
N GLY A 16 -8.40 -6.83 -3.36
CA GLY A 16 -8.57 -7.48 -2.07
C GLY A 16 -8.02 -6.63 -0.92
N THR A 17 -6.84 -6.04 -1.10
CA THR A 17 -6.23 -5.15 -0.11
C THR A 17 -7.11 -3.93 0.18
N VAL A 18 -7.59 -3.25 -0.87
CA VAL A 18 -8.46 -2.09 -0.72
C VAL A 18 -9.78 -2.48 -0.04
N ALA A 19 -10.40 -3.59 -0.45
CA ALA A 19 -11.63 -4.09 0.17
C ALA A 19 -11.45 -4.39 1.67
N ILE A 20 -10.35 -5.06 2.04
CA ILE A 20 -10.01 -5.34 3.44
C ILE A 20 -9.85 -4.04 4.22
N PHE A 21 -9.12 -3.04 3.69
CA PHE A 21 -8.96 -1.78 4.38
C PHE A 21 -10.28 -1.01 4.53
N VAL A 22 -11.09 -0.91 3.46
CA VAL A 22 -12.40 -0.27 3.50
C VAL A 22 -13.32 -0.92 4.54
N TRP A 23 -13.22 -2.23 4.73
CA TRP A 23 -13.93 -2.93 5.79
C TRP A 23 -13.34 -2.66 7.17
N ARG A 24 -12.01 -2.78 7.33
CA ARG A 24 -11.30 -2.60 8.61
C ARG A 24 -11.40 -1.20 9.20
N VAL A 25 -11.33 -0.15 8.38
CA VAL A 25 -11.41 1.24 8.87
C VAL A 25 -12.78 1.59 9.48
N ARG A 26 -13.80 0.76 9.26
CA ARG A 26 -15.13 0.90 9.87
C ARG A 26 -15.16 0.36 11.30
N ASP A 27 -14.21 -0.48 11.70
CA ASP A 27 -14.10 -1.03 13.04
C ASP A 27 -13.29 -0.06 13.94
N PRO A 28 -13.95 0.63 14.90
CA PRO A 28 -13.26 1.60 15.75
C PRO A 28 -12.24 0.95 16.69
N ILE A 29 -12.43 -0.31 17.07
CA ILE A 29 -11.50 -1.05 17.94
C ILE A 29 -10.20 -1.29 17.16
N TRP A 30 -10.32 -1.80 15.94
CA TRP A 30 -9.16 -2.01 15.07
C TRP A 30 -8.36 -0.72 14.82
N VAL A 31 -9.04 0.39 14.54
CA VAL A 31 -8.38 1.71 14.31
C VAL A 31 -7.66 2.18 15.58
N ARG A 32 -8.29 2.04 16.75
CA ARG A 32 -7.69 2.41 18.04
C ARG A 32 -6.43 1.57 18.30
N ASP A 33 -6.53 0.26 18.17
CA ASP A 33 -5.44 -0.66 18.49
C ASP A 33 -4.24 -0.44 17.54
N ALA A 34 -4.49 -0.29 16.23
CA ALA A 34 -3.47 0.06 15.25
C ALA A 34 -2.76 1.39 15.60
N ARG A 35 -3.49 2.37 16.12
CA ARG A 35 -2.92 3.64 16.55
C ARG A 35 -2.09 3.51 17.83
N LEU A 36 -2.53 2.70 18.79
CA LEU A 36 -1.75 2.39 19.99
C LEU A 36 -0.43 1.72 19.60
N THR A 37 -0.42 0.80 18.63
CA THR A 37 0.80 0.20 18.09
C THR A 37 1.73 1.26 17.49
N GLN A 38 1.19 2.20 16.70
CA GLN A 38 1.99 3.29 16.12
C GLN A 38 2.58 4.22 17.20
N ASN A 39 1.85 4.47 18.28
CA ASN A 39 2.28 5.33 19.38
C ASN A 39 3.21 4.63 20.38
N ALA A 40 3.21 3.30 20.45
CA ALA A 40 4.13 2.53 21.29
C ALA A 40 5.60 2.72 20.85
N SER A 41 5.82 2.95 19.55
CA SER A 41 7.14 3.22 18.97
C SER A 41 7.04 4.31 17.90
N PRO A 42 6.87 5.59 18.28
CA PRO A 42 6.45 6.65 17.36
C PRO A 42 7.51 6.97 16.29
N VAL A 43 8.79 6.89 16.65
CA VAL A 43 9.90 7.11 15.72
C VAL A 43 10.00 5.96 14.72
N SER A 44 10.07 4.71 15.20
CA SER A 44 10.14 3.52 14.33
C SER A 44 8.94 3.43 13.39
N SER A 45 7.73 3.70 13.90
CA SER A 45 6.51 3.70 13.09
C SER A 45 6.52 4.79 12.02
N LEU A 46 7.03 5.99 12.33
CA LEU A 46 7.21 7.05 11.35
C LEU A 46 8.26 6.65 10.30
N LEU A 47 9.40 6.12 10.71
CA LEU A 47 10.47 5.68 9.81
C LEU A 47 9.97 4.59 8.85
N MET A 48 9.23 3.60 9.36
CA MET A 48 8.61 2.56 8.53
C MET A 48 7.60 3.14 7.53
N LEU A 49 6.83 4.15 7.93
CA LEU A 49 5.87 4.80 7.03
C LEU A 49 6.57 5.60 5.93
N VAL A 50 7.62 6.35 6.28
CA VAL A 50 8.44 7.09 5.30
C VAL A 50 9.14 6.12 4.36
N PHE A 51 9.77 5.08 4.89
CA PHE A 51 10.43 4.05 4.08
C PHE A 51 9.43 3.36 3.14
N GLY A 52 8.26 2.97 3.65
CA GLY A 52 7.18 2.41 2.84
C GLY A 52 6.75 3.35 1.72
N ALA A 53 6.62 4.65 1.98
CA ALA A 53 6.28 5.65 0.96
C ALA A 53 7.37 5.77 -0.12
N LEU A 54 8.65 5.80 0.29
CA LEU A 54 9.79 5.88 -0.63
C LEU A 54 9.90 4.64 -1.52
N VAL A 55 9.77 3.44 -0.93
CA VAL A 55 9.76 2.18 -1.69
C VAL A 55 8.57 2.13 -2.64
N THR A 56 7.40 2.58 -2.20
CA THR A 56 6.21 2.66 -3.07
C THR A 56 6.46 3.56 -4.28
N ALA A 57 7.05 4.74 -4.07
CA ALA A 57 7.37 5.67 -5.15
C ALA A 57 8.41 5.09 -6.13
N LEU A 58 9.43 4.41 -5.61
CA LEU A 58 10.43 3.73 -6.43
C LEU A 58 9.81 2.63 -7.30
N VAL A 59 8.97 1.77 -6.72
CA VAL A 59 8.29 0.70 -7.46
C VAL A 59 7.36 1.27 -8.53
N LEU A 60 6.66 2.37 -8.23
CA LEU A 60 5.84 3.06 -9.23
C LEU A 60 6.68 3.60 -10.39
N ALA A 61 7.80 4.27 -10.09
CA ALA A 61 8.70 4.80 -11.11
C ALA A 61 9.26 3.69 -12.01
N LEU A 62 9.65 2.55 -11.42
CA LEU A 62 10.07 1.37 -12.17
C LEU A 62 8.93 0.81 -13.05
N GLY A 63 7.72 0.73 -12.52
CA GLY A 63 6.54 0.29 -13.30
C GLY A 63 6.30 1.18 -14.52
N VAL A 64 6.34 2.49 -14.34
CA VAL A 64 6.23 3.48 -15.44
C VAL A 64 7.36 3.31 -16.46
N PHE A 65 8.60 3.14 -16.00
CA PHE A 65 9.76 2.90 -16.86
C PHE A 65 9.58 1.63 -17.72
N TRP A 66 9.10 0.54 -17.13
CA TRP A 66 8.85 -0.71 -17.87
C TRP A 66 7.69 -0.58 -18.88
N ILE A 67 6.65 0.21 -18.56
CA ILE A 67 5.60 0.54 -19.53
C ILE A 67 6.22 1.30 -20.72
N ALA A 68 7.06 2.29 -20.46
CA ALA A 68 7.69 3.12 -21.48
C ALA A 68 8.66 2.35 -22.39
N THR A 69 9.31 1.30 -21.87
CA THR A 69 10.25 0.45 -22.62
C THR A 69 9.58 -0.74 -23.33
N GLY A 70 8.24 -0.80 -23.35
CA GLY A 70 7.48 -1.83 -24.09
C GLY A 70 7.19 -3.10 -23.30
N HIS A 71 7.60 -3.20 -22.04
CA HIS A 71 7.28 -4.31 -21.13
C HIS A 71 5.97 -4.06 -20.38
N THR A 72 4.90 -3.76 -21.13
CA THR A 72 3.64 -3.22 -20.62
C THR A 72 3.00 -4.08 -19.52
N VAL A 73 3.01 -5.40 -19.66
CA VAL A 73 2.40 -6.31 -18.67
C VAL A 73 3.13 -6.27 -17.32
N VAL A 74 4.47 -6.31 -17.35
CA VAL A 74 5.29 -6.24 -16.13
C VAL A 74 5.16 -4.86 -15.50
N GLY A 75 5.20 -3.81 -16.31
CA GLY A 75 5.02 -2.44 -15.84
C GLY A 75 3.69 -2.22 -15.13
N TRP A 76 2.57 -2.68 -15.69
CA TRP A 76 1.27 -2.61 -15.01
C TRP A 76 1.19 -3.45 -13.74
N ALA A 77 1.80 -4.64 -13.70
CA ALA A 77 1.86 -5.44 -12.49
C ALA A 77 2.60 -4.70 -11.36
N MET A 78 3.70 -4.01 -11.69
CA MET A 78 4.42 -3.14 -10.75
C MET A 78 3.60 -1.93 -10.31
N VAL A 79 2.82 -1.31 -11.21
CA VAL A 79 1.89 -0.23 -10.84
C VAL A 79 0.83 -0.72 -9.86
N CYS A 80 0.24 -1.90 -10.07
CA CYS A 80 -0.72 -2.50 -9.14
C CYS A 80 -0.07 -2.80 -7.78
N LEU A 81 1.17 -3.28 -7.77
CA LEU A 81 1.94 -3.50 -6.54
C LEU A 81 2.18 -2.16 -5.80
N ALA A 82 2.59 -1.11 -6.51
CA ALA A 82 2.75 0.21 -5.94
C ALA A 82 1.44 0.77 -5.38
N ALA A 83 0.31 0.61 -6.07
CA ALA A 83 -1.00 1.01 -5.58
C ALA A 83 -1.41 0.23 -4.31
N THR A 84 -1.02 -1.04 -4.20
CA THR A 84 -1.25 -1.87 -3.02
C THR A 84 -0.45 -1.35 -1.82
N ALA A 85 0.84 -1.06 -2.03
CA ALA A 85 1.70 -0.48 -1.00
C ALA A 85 1.24 0.93 -0.60
N LEU A 86 0.82 1.75 -1.57
CA LEU A 86 0.25 3.07 -1.33
C LEU A 86 -0.98 2.99 -0.43
N SER A 87 -1.87 2.01 -0.65
CA SER A 87 -3.04 1.79 0.21
C SER A 87 -2.64 1.56 1.68
N HIS A 88 -1.60 0.76 1.93
CA HIS A 88 -1.07 0.54 3.28
C HIS A 88 -0.52 1.84 3.90
N VAL A 89 0.31 2.57 3.14
CA VAL A 89 0.92 3.83 3.59
C VAL A 89 -0.16 4.88 3.89
N SER A 90 -1.14 5.03 3.00
CA SER A 90 -2.25 5.98 3.15
C SER A 90 -3.10 5.68 4.37
N VAL A 91 -3.46 4.40 4.59
CA VAL A 91 -4.22 3.98 5.78
C VAL A 91 -3.41 4.22 7.05
N GLY A 92 -2.13 3.84 7.06
CA GLY A 92 -1.24 4.08 8.20
C GLY A 92 -1.11 5.56 8.55
N ALA A 93 -0.98 6.42 7.53
CA ALA A 93 -0.90 7.87 7.70
C ALA A 93 -2.23 8.47 8.18
N TRP A 94 -3.36 7.97 7.66
CA TRP A 94 -4.69 8.38 8.10
C TRP A 94 -4.93 8.03 9.57
N ILE A 95 -4.65 6.79 9.99
CA ILE A 95 -4.78 6.34 11.39
C ILE A 95 -4.01 7.27 12.32
N ARG A 96 -2.75 7.58 11.97
CA ARG A 96 -1.89 8.44 12.78
C ARG A 96 -2.46 9.84 13.00
N ARG A 97 -3.20 10.38 12.02
CA ARG A 97 -3.84 11.72 12.06
C ARG A 97 -5.16 11.75 12.86
N ARG A 98 -5.73 10.60 13.23
CA ARG A 98 -7.00 10.58 14.01
C ARG A 98 -6.75 11.09 15.44
N PRO A 99 -7.71 11.77 16.09
CA PRO A 99 -7.60 12.20 17.49
C PRO A 99 -7.60 11.01 18.45
N LEU A 100 -6.94 11.14 19.63
CA LEU A 100 -7.07 10.13 20.71
C LEU A 100 -8.40 10.41 21.41
N PRO A 101 -9.28 9.41 21.57
CA PRO A 101 -10.30 9.50 22.60
C PRO A 101 -9.66 9.52 23.99
#